data_AF-V4A2D7-F1
#
_entry.id   AF-V4A2D7-F1
#
_cell.length_a   1.000
_cell.length_b   1.000
_cell.length_c   1.000
_cell.angle_alpha   90.00
_cell.angle_beta   90.00
_cell.angle_gamma   90.00
#
_symmetry.space_group_name_H-M   'P 1'
#
loop_
_entity.id
_entity.type
_entity.pdbx_description
1 polymer ?
#
loop_
_entity_poly.entity_id
_entity_poly.type
_entity_poly.pdbx_seq_one_letter_code
_entity_poly.pdbx_strand_id
1 'polypeptide(L)'
;MGVVVEEVDEGQPCLACVDRCPGFTGHEWRYTCQHCKCPRQVHDIYNENFVNIRDRLGWKRQDDPNSQVSKEDTLKYGYTWVPPGLSQDKIEDYMDQLPNHKVPKIGTPGEKYRDMQIILQLPKQDLSEDFCKSLDKEWEKKEFRIFRDLRDQVAMGIGVVKDSTTTTSCFTCKGEIEEGELSVFASKMGADVCWHPACFVCDACDELLVDLVYCIHNQHIYCERHYAEMIRPRCPGCDEHASYMRLIHNSACNGT
;
A
#
# COMPACT_ATOMS: atom_id res chain seq x y z
N MET A 1 -15.92 -11.25 9.68
CA MET A 1 -15.66 -9.92 9.11
C MET A 1 -14.17 -9.88 8.82
N GLY A 2 -13.84 -9.92 7.53
CA GLY A 2 -12.49 -10.08 7.00
C GLY A 2 -12.09 -8.90 6.12
N VAL A 3 -11.11 -9.11 5.25
CA VAL A 3 -10.61 -8.14 4.25
C VAL A 3 -11.76 -7.56 3.41
N VAL A 4 -11.84 -6.23 3.30
CA VAL A 4 -12.83 -5.52 2.49
C VAL A 4 -12.12 -4.83 1.31
N VAL A 5 -12.27 -5.37 0.10
CA VAL A 5 -11.68 -4.82 -1.12
C VAL A 5 -12.71 -4.85 -2.25
N GLU A 6 -13.01 -3.67 -2.82
CA GLU A 6 -13.97 -3.49 -3.91
C GLU A 6 -13.36 -2.54 -4.96
N GLU A 7 -12.56 -3.12 -5.87
CA GLU A 7 -11.85 -2.40 -6.92
C GLU A 7 -12.62 -2.46 -8.25
N VAL A 8 -12.75 -1.33 -8.93
CA VAL A 8 -13.29 -1.23 -10.29
C VAL A 8 -12.14 -1.12 -11.27
N ASP A 9 -11.94 -2.15 -12.09
CA ASP A 9 -10.87 -2.22 -13.06
C ASP A 9 -11.35 -2.31 -14.51
N GLU A 10 -12.33 -3.15 -14.82
CA GLU A 10 -12.78 -3.37 -16.19
C GLU A 10 -13.26 -2.06 -16.85
N GLY A 11 -12.75 -1.79 -18.05
CA GLY A 11 -13.02 -0.57 -18.82
C GLY A 11 -12.25 0.67 -18.39
N GLN A 12 -11.46 0.63 -17.30
CA GLN A 12 -10.75 1.83 -16.82
C GLN A 12 -9.64 2.28 -17.79
N PRO A 13 -9.47 3.60 -18.02
CA PRO A 13 -8.49 4.12 -18.96
C PRO A 13 -7.06 3.80 -18.52
N CYS A 14 -6.15 3.62 -19.48
CA CYS A 14 -4.74 3.38 -19.20
C CYS A 14 -3.99 4.70 -19.03
N LEU A 15 -3.43 4.94 -17.85
CA LEU A 15 -2.70 6.18 -17.54
C LEU A 15 -1.38 6.31 -18.32
N ALA A 16 -0.82 5.19 -18.79
CA ALA A 16 0.41 5.16 -19.60
C ALA A 16 0.14 5.27 -21.12
N CYS A 17 -0.97 4.71 -21.59
CA CYS A 17 -1.30 4.69 -23.02
C CYS A 17 -2.20 5.84 -23.48
N VAL A 18 -2.83 6.55 -22.54
CA VAL A 18 -3.81 7.61 -22.81
C VAL A 18 -4.86 7.04 -23.78
N ASP A 19 -4.97 7.56 -25.00
CA ASP A 19 -6.01 7.18 -25.97
C ASP A 19 -5.72 5.87 -26.74
N ARG A 20 -4.56 5.25 -26.54
CA ARG A 20 -4.18 4.01 -27.26
C ARG A 20 -4.73 2.73 -26.63
N CYS A 21 -5.40 2.82 -25.48
CA CYS A 21 -6.06 1.71 -24.82
C CYS A 21 -7.55 2.03 -24.69
N PRO A 22 -8.47 1.20 -25.20
CA PRO A 22 -9.91 1.45 -25.10
C PRO A 22 -10.46 1.28 -23.68
N GLY A 23 -9.62 0.82 -22.74
CA GLY A 23 -9.98 0.48 -21.37
C GLY A 23 -9.26 -0.80 -20.93
N PHE A 24 -9.12 -1.00 -19.63
CA PHE A 24 -8.58 -2.24 -19.10
C PHE A 24 -9.52 -3.39 -19.45
N THR A 25 -8.93 -4.50 -19.91
CA THR A 25 -9.63 -5.77 -20.04
C THR A 25 -8.73 -6.84 -19.48
N GLY A 26 -9.22 -7.57 -18.47
CA GLY A 26 -8.43 -8.58 -17.77
C GLY A 26 -8.20 -9.84 -18.60
N HIS A 27 -6.99 -10.41 -18.52
CA HIS A 27 -6.75 -11.79 -18.98
C HIS A 27 -7.17 -12.81 -17.90
N GLU A 28 -7.45 -14.06 -18.30
CA GLU A 28 -7.72 -15.14 -17.33
C GLU A 28 -6.51 -15.40 -16.42
N TRP A 29 -5.30 -15.36 -16.98
CA TRP A 29 -4.05 -15.77 -16.32
C TRP A 29 -2.96 -14.70 -16.28
N ARG A 30 -3.18 -13.53 -16.92
CA ARG A 30 -2.23 -12.42 -16.89
C ARG A 30 -2.75 -11.23 -16.09
N TYR A 31 -1.86 -10.55 -15.38
CA TYR A 31 -2.16 -9.27 -14.73
C TYR A 31 -2.08 -8.07 -15.68
N THR A 32 -1.83 -8.29 -16.98
CA THR A 32 -1.72 -7.24 -17.99
C THR A 32 -3.04 -7.07 -18.77
N CYS A 33 -3.26 -5.88 -19.33
CA CYS A 33 -4.42 -5.59 -20.15
C CYS A 33 -4.38 -6.34 -21.48
N GLN A 34 -5.52 -6.88 -21.93
CA GLN A 34 -5.63 -7.55 -23.23
C GLN A 34 -5.30 -6.62 -24.40
N HIS A 35 -5.62 -5.32 -24.29
CA HIS A 35 -5.49 -4.36 -25.37
C HIS A 35 -4.09 -3.73 -25.48
N CYS A 36 -3.56 -3.15 -24.39
CA CYS A 36 -2.31 -2.40 -24.43
C CYS A 36 -1.11 -3.15 -23.86
N LYS A 37 -1.31 -4.33 -23.25
CA LYS A 37 -0.29 -5.12 -22.53
C LYS A 37 0.34 -4.41 -21.33
N CYS A 38 -0.11 -3.19 -20.99
CA CYS A 38 0.29 -2.55 -19.75
C CYS A 38 -0.22 -3.32 -18.53
N PRO A 39 0.52 -3.28 -17.41
CA PRO A 39 0.06 -3.80 -16.13
C PRO A 39 -1.33 -3.30 -15.73
N ARG A 40 -2.11 -4.13 -15.02
CA ARG A 40 -3.42 -3.76 -14.47
C ARG A 40 -3.35 -2.46 -13.68
N GLN A 41 -2.40 -2.36 -12.75
CA GLN A 41 -2.23 -1.22 -11.85
C GLN A 41 -1.98 0.14 -12.52
N VAL A 42 -1.54 0.19 -13.79
CA VAL A 42 -1.32 1.47 -14.48
C VAL A 42 -2.57 1.94 -15.24
N HIS A 43 -3.70 1.26 -15.03
CA HIS A 43 -5.02 1.76 -15.39
C HIS A 43 -5.59 2.53 -14.20
N ASP A 44 -6.53 3.42 -14.47
CA ASP A 44 -7.19 4.27 -13.47
C ASP A 44 -8.18 3.46 -12.61
N ILE A 45 -7.66 2.45 -11.93
CA ILE A 45 -8.42 1.55 -11.07
C ILE A 45 -8.67 2.28 -9.76
N TYR A 46 -9.93 2.35 -9.36
CA TYR A 46 -10.35 2.99 -8.12
C TYR A 46 -11.12 1.99 -7.25
N ASN A 47 -11.33 2.35 -5.99
CA ASN A 47 -12.19 1.59 -5.08
C ASN A 47 -13.58 2.24 -5.03
N GLU A 48 -14.66 1.47 -5.13
CA GLU A 48 -16.04 2.02 -5.11
C GLU A 48 -16.34 2.76 -3.80
N ASN A 49 -15.75 2.26 -2.70
CA ASN A 49 -15.94 2.76 -1.36
C ASN A 49 -14.72 3.50 -0.82
N PHE A 50 -14.92 4.28 0.25
CA PHE A 50 -13.82 4.95 0.93
C PHE A 50 -12.78 3.94 1.41
N VAL A 51 -11.53 4.14 1.01
CA VAL A 51 -10.46 3.21 1.36
C VAL A 51 -9.92 3.53 2.73
N ASN A 52 -10.41 2.79 3.73
CA ASN A 52 -9.75 2.68 5.01
C ASN A 52 -8.77 1.50 4.98
N ILE A 53 -7.48 1.79 5.16
CA ILE A 53 -6.43 0.76 5.04
C ILE A 53 -6.60 -0.38 6.05
N ARG A 54 -7.13 -0.11 7.25
CA ARG A 54 -7.36 -1.14 8.26
C ARG A 54 -8.51 -2.07 7.88
N ASP A 55 -9.58 -1.52 7.32
CA ASP A 55 -10.70 -2.31 6.82
C ASP A 55 -10.25 -3.15 5.61
N ARG A 56 -9.39 -2.59 4.75
CA ARG A 56 -8.70 -3.33 3.68
C ARG A 56 -7.88 -4.50 4.22
N LEU A 57 -7.23 -4.35 5.37
CA LEU A 57 -6.45 -5.41 6.02
C LEU A 57 -7.31 -6.38 6.86
N GLY A 58 -8.59 -6.07 7.10
CA GLY A 58 -9.44 -6.84 8.02
C GLY A 58 -9.05 -6.69 9.51
N TRP A 59 -8.33 -5.61 9.86
CA TRP A 59 -7.88 -5.35 11.23
C TRP A 59 -9.02 -4.79 12.09
N LYS A 60 -9.36 -5.47 13.19
CA LYS A 60 -10.47 -5.06 14.07
C LYS A 60 -10.13 -3.83 14.92
N ARG A 61 -11.11 -2.93 15.06
CA ARG A 61 -11.06 -1.75 15.93
C ARG A 61 -11.22 -2.15 17.40
N GLN A 62 -10.19 -1.93 18.20
CA GLN A 62 -10.36 -1.63 19.62
C GLN A 62 -9.45 -0.44 19.92
N ASP A 63 -10.08 0.73 20.00
CA ASP A 63 -9.57 1.97 20.59
C ASP A 63 -8.41 2.69 19.86
N ASP A 64 -8.45 2.76 18.52
CA ASP A 64 -7.42 3.42 17.71
C ASP A 64 -7.86 4.81 17.17
N PRO A 65 -7.09 5.89 17.41
CA PRO A 65 -7.26 7.20 16.77
C PRO A 65 -7.38 7.19 15.24
N ASN A 66 -6.69 6.30 14.52
CA ASN A 66 -6.82 6.13 13.05
C ASN A 66 -8.22 5.69 12.62
N SER A 67 -8.99 5.08 13.52
CA SER A 67 -10.36 4.64 13.23
C SER A 67 -11.36 5.81 13.17
N GLN A 68 -10.93 7.02 13.53
CA GLN A 68 -11.78 8.20 13.60
C GLN A 68 -11.85 9.01 12.30
N VAL A 69 -10.94 8.80 11.34
CA VAL A 69 -10.98 9.55 10.07
C VAL A 69 -12.10 8.99 9.19
N SER A 70 -13.13 9.80 8.98
CA SER A 70 -14.25 9.49 8.09
C SER A 70 -13.98 9.97 6.66
N LYS A 71 -14.75 9.42 5.70
CA LYS A 71 -14.73 9.93 4.32
C LYS A 71 -15.12 11.41 4.31
N GLU A 72 -16.14 11.80 5.08
CA GLU A 72 -16.60 13.17 5.19
C GLU A 72 -15.48 14.12 5.67
N ASP A 73 -14.67 13.70 6.66
CA ASP A 73 -13.57 14.51 7.16
C ASP A 73 -12.50 14.73 6.10
N THR A 74 -12.08 13.68 5.38
CA THR A 74 -11.07 13.81 4.31
C THR A 74 -11.53 14.76 3.21
N LEU A 75 -12.77 14.60 2.75
CA LEU A 75 -13.35 15.41 1.68
C LEU A 75 -13.53 16.87 2.08
N LYS A 76 -13.84 17.14 3.37
CA LYS A 76 -13.93 18.49 3.91
C LYS A 76 -12.61 19.25 3.78
N TYR A 77 -11.49 18.55 3.92
CA TYR A 77 -10.15 19.14 3.77
C TYR A 77 -9.64 19.11 2.32
N GLY A 78 -10.40 18.57 1.36
CA GLY A 78 -10.02 18.55 -0.05
C GLY A 78 -9.06 17.43 -0.44
N TYR A 79 -8.90 16.41 0.42
CA TYR A 79 -8.00 15.27 0.20
C TYR A 79 -8.78 13.94 0.19
N THR A 80 -8.26 12.92 -0.50
CA THR A 80 -8.80 11.55 -0.42
C THR A 80 -8.25 10.76 0.77
N TRP A 81 -7.23 11.31 1.44
CA TRP A 81 -6.72 10.86 2.73
C TRP A 81 -6.06 12.00 3.49
N VAL A 82 -6.15 11.98 4.82
CA VAL A 82 -5.41 12.88 5.71
C VAL A 82 -4.82 12.10 6.88
N PRO A 83 -3.69 12.55 7.44
CA PRO A 83 -3.17 11.97 8.67
C PRO A 83 -4.19 12.12 9.82
N PRO A 84 -4.49 11.03 10.53
CA PRO A 84 -5.45 11.03 11.64
C PRO A 84 -4.94 11.81 12.84
N GLY A 85 -5.86 12.47 13.56
CA GLY A 85 -5.57 13.15 14.82
C GLY A 85 -4.90 14.53 14.69
N LEU A 86 -4.70 15.02 13.47
CA LEU A 86 -4.16 16.36 13.23
C LEU A 86 -5.25 17.42 13.08
N SER A 87 -4.92 18.66 13.45
CA SER A 87 -5.74 19.84 13.10
C SER A 87 -5.61 20.17 11.62
N GLN A 88 -6.54 20.97 11.09
CA GLN A 88 -6.51 21.37 9.68
C GLN A 88 -5.19 22.05 9.27
N ASP A 89 -4.68 22.99 10.07
CA ASP A 89 -3.42 23.67 9.77
C ASP A 89 -2.25 22.68 9.68
N LYS A 90 -2.20 21.69 10.60
CA LYS A 90 -1.17 20.65 10.59
C LYS A 90 -1.33 19.65 9.44
N ILE A 91 -2.54 19.45 8.93
CA ILE A 91 -2.77 18.65 7.73
C ILE A 91 -2.14 19.36 6.53
N GLU A 92 -2.35 20.67 6.36
CA GLU A 92 -1.73 21.43 5.28
C GLU A 92 -0.19 21.43 5.42
N ASP A 93 0.34 21.72 6.61
CA ASP A 93 1.79 21.67 6.89
C ASP A 93 2.40 20.30 6.58
N TYR A 94 1.66 19.22 6.83
CA TYR A 94 2.08 17.88 6.49
C TYR A 94 2.11 17.66 4.97
N MET A 95 1.05 18.06 4.26
CA MET A 95 0.93 17.85 2.82
C MET A 95 1.99 18.65 2.04
N ASP A 96 2.35 19.84 2.50
CA ASP A 96 3.39 20.69 1.92
C ASP A 96 4.80 20.07 1.99
N GLN A 97 5.02 19.10 2.88
CA GLN A 97 6.28 18.36 3.00
C GLN A 97 6.38 17.20 2.02
N LEU A 98 5.29 16.82 1.35
CA LEU A 98 5.29 15.74 0.37
C LEU A 98 5.55 16.26 -1.05
N PRO A 99 6.09 15.44 -1.97
CA PRO A 99 6.19 15.82 -3.37
C PRO A 99 4.79 16.15 -3.94
N ASN A 100 4.62 17.33 -4.56
CA ASN A 100 3.32 17.83 -5.04
C ASN A 100 2.51 16.82 -5.89
N HIS A 101 3.19 15.98 -6.68
CA HIS A 101 2.56 14.97 -7.55
C HIS A 101 2.10 13.70 -6.80
N LYS A 102 2.45 13.57 -5.52
CA LYS A 102 2.07 12.46 -4.62
C LYS A 102 1.05 12.87 -3.56
N VAL A 103 0.73 14.16 -3.44
CA VAL A 103 -0.26 14.67 -2.48
C VAL A 103 -1.66 14.22 -2.91
N PRO A 104 -2.43 13.53 -2.06
CA PRO A 104 -3.72 12.92 -2.42
C PRO A 104 -4.88 13.95 -2.49
N LYS A 105 -4.67 15.04 -3.22
CA LYS A 105 -5.63 16.13 -3.38
C LYS A 105 -6.67 15.78 -4.43
N ILE A 106 -7.95 16.00 -4.12
CA ILE A 106 -9.07 15.65 -4.99
C ILE A 106 -8.96 16.36 -6.34
N GLY A 107 -9.18 15.61 -7.42
CA GLY A 107 -9.11 16.09 -8.80
C GLY A 107 -7.71 16.32 -9.34
N THR A 108 -6.66 15.90 -8.61
CA THR A 108 -5.26 16.10 -9.01
C THR A 108 -4.58 14.78 -9.40
N PRO A 109 -3.44 14.80 -10.11
CA PRO A 109 -2.66 13.59 -10.37
C PRO A 109 -2.29 12.80 -9.11
N GLY A 110 -2.15 13.48 -7.97
CA GLY A 110 -1.80 12.83 -6.71
C GLY A 110 -2.91 11.96 -6.12
N GLU A 111 -4.18 12.25 -6.42
CA GLU A 111 -5.32 11.35 -6.12
C GLU A 111 -5.15 10.02 -6.87
N LYS A 112 -4.86 10.08 -8.17
CA LYS A 112 -4.66 8.88 -8.99
C LYS A 112 -3.40 8.11 -8.60
N TYR A 113 -2.35 8.83 -8.24
CA TYR A 113 -1.15 8.23 -7.66
C TYR A 113 -1.49 7.43 -6.39
N ARG A 114 -2.31 7.99 -5.47
CA ARG A 114 -2.70 7.30 -4.24
C ARG A 114 -3.43 5.97 -4.54
N ASP A 115 -4.43 5.99 -5.41
CA ASP A 115 -5.19 4.79 -5.78
C ASP A 115 -4.28 3.73 -6.40
N MET A 116 -3.37 4.13 -7.29
CA MET A 116 -2.36 3.26 -7.87
C MET A 116 -1.46 2.64 -6.79
N GLN A 117 -0.98 3.42 -5.81
CA GLN A 117 -0.11 2.91 -4.74
C GLN A 117 -0.83 1.94 -3.80
N ILE A 118 -2.12 2.14 -3.51
CA ILE A 118 -2.90 1.19 -2.71
C ILE A 118 -2.95 -0.18 -3.40
N ILE A 119 -3.19 -0.21 -4.71
CA ILE A 119 -3.30 -1.45 -5.48
C ILE A 119 -1.93 -2.11 -5.62
N LEU A 120 -0.89 -1.32 -5.88
CA LEU A 120 0.47 -1.80 -6.06
C LEU A 120 1.08 -2.34 -4.78
N GLN A 121 1.01 -1.56 -3.70
CA GLN A 121 1.67 -1.89 -2.45
C GLN A 121 0.86 -2.84 -1.58
N LEU A 122 -0.48 -2.91 -1.78
CA LEU A 122 -1.38 -3.83 -1.07
C LEU A 122 -2.28 -4.60 -2.03
N PRO A 123 -1.72 -5.49 -2.87
CA PRO A 123 -2.49 -6.33 -3.76
C PRO A 123 -3.46 -7.19 -2.95
N LYS A 124 -4.73 -7.25 -3.37
CA LYS A 124 -5.78 -8.01 -2.66
C LYS A 124 -5.44 -9.48 -2.48
N GLN A 125 -4.70 -10.05 -3.43
CA GLN A 125 -4.19 -11.43 -3.41
C GLN A 125 -3.24 -11.69 -2.24
N ASP A 126 -2.59 -10.66 -1.70
CA ASP A 126 -1.68 -10.79 -0.57
C ASP A 126 -2.42 -10.60 0.78
N LEU A 127 -3.68 -10.15 0.72
CA LEU A 127 -4.53 -9.89 1.88
C LEU A 127 -5.46 -11.08 2.17
N SER A 128 -6.06 -11.68 1.13
CA SER A 128 -6.96 -12.83 1.27
C SER A 128 -6.74 -13.89 0.19
N GLU A 129 -6.78 -15.16 0.61
CA GLU A 129 -6.75 -16.31 -0.29
C GLU A 129 -7.95 -16.35 -1.24
N ASP A 130 -9.06 -15.69 -0.88
CA ASP A 130 -10.27 -15.60 -1.72
C ASP A 130 -10.03 -14.86 -3.05
N PHE A 131 -8.98 -14.02 -3.10
CA PHE A 131 -8.62 -13.29 -4.32
C PHE A 131 -7.55 -14.00 -5.16
N CYS A 132 -6.93 -15.07 -4.64
CA CYS A 132 -5.90 -15.81 -5.35
C CYS A 132 -6.53 -16.83 -6.29
N LYS A 133 -6.16 -16.78 -7.57
CA LYS A 133 -6.60 -17.76 -8.56
C LYS A 133 -5.79 -19.06 -8.49
N SER A 134 -4.59 -19.00 -7.93
CA SER A 134 -3.62 -20.09 -8.02
C SER A 134 -3.47 -20.92 -6.73
N LEU A 135 -4.12 -20.57 -5.62
CA LEU A 135 -4.00 -21.30 -4.34
C LEU A 135 -4.97 -22.51 -4.24
N ASP A 136 -4.69 -23.57 -4.99
CA ASP A 136 -5.58 -24.73 -5.07
C ASP A 136 -5.35 -25.78 -3.98
N LYS A 137 -4.12 -25.87 -3.44
CA LYS A 137 -3.76 -26.92 -2.48
C LYS A 137 -3.85 -26.41 -1.05
N GLU A 138 -4.38 -27.24 -0.15
CA GLU A 138 -4.57 -26.86 1.26
C GLU A 138 -3.26 -26.49 1.97
N TRP A 139 -2.14 -27.14 1.61
CA TRP A 139 -0.84 -26.79 2.18
C TRP A 139 -0.36 -25.41 1.71
N GLU A 140 -0.68 -24.98 0.48
CA GLU A 140 -0.36 -23.65 -0.04
C GLU A 140 -1.18 -22.57 0.68
N LYS A 141 -2.47 -22.86 0.90
CA LYS A 141 -3.34 -21.98 1.69
C LYS A 141 -2.89 -21.88 3.14
N LYS A 142 -2.49 -23.01 3.76
CA LYS A 142 -1.93 -23.02 5.12
C LYS A 142 -0.66 -22.17 5.20
N GLU A 143 0.24 -22.34 4.25
CA GLU A 143 1.46 -21.55 4.12
C GLU A 143 1.18 -20.05 3.94
N PHE A 144 0.22 -19.70 3.08
CA PHE A 144 -0.24 -18.32 2.88
C PHE A 144 -0.73 -17.72 4.19
N ARG A 145 -1.61 -18.42 4.92
CA ARG A 145 -2.14 -17.97 6.21
C ARG A 145 -1.04 -17.76 7.25
N ILE A 146 -0.10 -18.70 7.37
CA ILE A 146 1.04 -18.57 8.28
C ILE A 146 1.87 -17.34 7.92
N PHE A 147 2.19 -17.16 6.65
CA PHE A 147 2.96 -16.01 6.18
C PHE A 147 2.24 -14.68 6.49
N ARG A 148 0.96 -14.58 6.12
CA ARG A 148 0.12 -13.42 6.36
C ARG A 148 0.02 -13.10 7.86
N ASP A 149 -0.27 -14.09 8.69
CA ASP A 149 -0.46 -13.89 10.13
C ASP A 149 0.86 -13.46 10.80
N LEU A 150 2.01 -14.04 10.41
CA LEU A 150 3.32 -13.61 10.89
C LEU A 150 3.68 -12.19 10.42
N ARG A 151 3.43 -11.88 9.15
CA ARG A 151 3.62 -10.53 8.59
C ARG A 151 2.84 -9.51 9.39
N ASP A 152 1.53 -9.73 9.56
CA ASP A 152 0.62 -8.81 10.24
C ASP A 152 0.99 -8.60 11.72
N GLN A 153 1.36 -9.68 12.42
CA GLN A 153 1.65 -9.59 13.86
C GLN A 153 3.05 -9.08 14.14
N VAL A 154 4.05 -9.46 13.34
CA VAL A 154 5.46 -9.27 13.68
C VAL A 154 6.08 -8.14 12.85
N ALA A 155 5.87 -8.12 11.53
CA ALA A 155 6.61 -7.23 10.63
C ALA A 155 5.85 -5.94 10.26
N MET A 156 4.51 -5.99 10.18
CA MET A 156 3.70 -4.94 9.54
C MET A 156 3.13 -3.92 10.54
N GLY A 157 3.19 -2.64 10.18
CA GLY A 157 2.59 -1.56 10.97
C GLY A 157 2.07 -0.42 10.09
N ILE A 158 1.48 0.58 10.72
CA ILE A 158 1.03 1.83 10.08
C ILE A 158 1.85 2.98 10.68
N GLY A 159 2.38 3.85 9.83
CA GLY A 159 3.09 5.05 10.28
C GLY A 159 2.12 6.03 10.94
N VAL A 160 2.50 6.58 12.10
CA VAL A 160 1.70 7.58 12.83
C VAL A 160 2.34 8.94 12.69
N VAL A 161 1.57 9.93 12.26
CA VAL A 161 2.03 11.31 12.13
C VAL A 161 1.71 12.06 13.42
N LYS A 162 2.72 12.67 14.02
CA LYS A 162 2.59 13.53 15.21
C LYS A 162 3.78 14.47 15.31
N ASP A 163 3.69 15.45 16.21
CA ASP A 163 4.82 16.32 16.51
C ASP A 163 5.95 15.54 17.19
N SER A 164 7.19 15.88 16.85
CA SER A 164 8.35 15.41 17.59
C SER A 164 8.37 16.07 18.97
N THR A 165 8.49 15.26 20.02
CA THR A 165 8.52 15.75 21.41
C THR A 165 9.89 16.22 21.85
N THR A 166 10.94 15.93 21.07
CA THR A 166 12.34 16.26 21.36
C THR A 166 13.09 16.39 20.04
N THR A 167 14.12 17.23 19.99
CA THR A 167 15.03 17.26 18.84
C THR A 167 15.67 15.89 18.65
N THR A 168 15.60 15.37 17.43
CA THR A 168 16.11 14.04 17.06
C THR A 168 16.61 14.03 15.61
N SER A 169 17.00 12.87 15.09
CA SER A 169 17.46 12.71 13.71
C SER A 169 16.53 11.81 12.91
N CYS A 170 16.17 12.22 11.70
CA CYS A 170 15.45 11.38 10.75
C CYS A 170 16.22 10.10 10.46
N PHE A 171 15.52 8.97 10.54
CA PHE A 171 16.13 7.66 10.34
C PHE A 171 16.70 7.45 8.92
N THR A 172 16.06 8.01 7.88
CA THR A 172 16.52 7.85 6.48
C THR A 172 17.61 8.86 6.10
N CYS A 173 17.30 10.17 6.10
CA CYS A 173 18.22 11.19 5.60
C CYS A 173 19.29 11.62 6.61
N LYS A 174 19.16 11.19 7.89
CA LYS A 174 20.00 11.61 9.02
C LYS A 174 19.98 13.11 9.33
N GLY A 175 19.11 13.87 8.67
CA GLY A 175 18.85 15.28 8.98
C GLY A 175 18.18 15.44 10.34
N GLU A 176 18.34 16.62 10.92
CA GLU A 176 17.72 16.99 12.19
C GLU A 176 16.20 17.12 12.03
N ILE A 177 15.47 16.76 13.08
CA ILE A 177 14.05 16.98 13.27
C ILE A 177 13.93 17.78 14.56
N GLU A 178 13.46 19.01 14.46
CA GLU A 178 13.32 19.90 15.63
C GLU A 178 12.12 19.52 16.50
N GLU A 179 12.15 19.92 17.77
CA GLU A 179 10.99 19.77 18.65
C GLU A 179 9.79 20.54 18.09
N GLY A 180 8.64 19.87 18.02
CA GLY A 180 7.40 20.41 17.44
C GLY A 180 7.24 20.18 15.94
N GLU A 181 8.26 19.69 15.22
CA GLU A 181 8.13 19.35 13.81
C GLU A 181 7.29 18.09 13.59
N LEU A 182 6.48 18.09 12.53
CA LEU A 182 5.71 16.91 12.14
C LEU A 182 6.62 15.79 11.69
N SER A 183 6.43 14.61 12.28
CA SER A 183 7.24 13.43 12.01
C SER A 183 6.37 12.19 11.92
N VAL A 184 6.83 11.23 11.12
CA VAL A 184 6.22 9.90 11.00
C VAL A 184 6.93 8.97 11.96
N PHE A 185 6.19 8.25 12.79
CA PHE A 185 6.70 7.27 13.74
C PHE A 185 6.26 5.86 13.37
N ALA A 186 7.16 4.89 13.50
CA ALA A 186 6.91 3.48 13.21
C ALA A 186 7.14 2.65 14.48
N SER A 187 6.06 2.31 15.19
CA SER A 187 6.13 1.68 16.52
C SER A 187 7.00 0.43 16.56
N LYS A 188 6.98 -0.38 15.50
CA LYS A 188 7.78 -1.61 15.39
C LYS A 188 9.29 -1.37 15.16
N MET A 189 9.70 -0.18 14.72
CA MET A 189 11.11 0.20 14.59
C MET A 189 11.72 0.69 15.92
N GLY A 190 10.87 1.06 16.87
CA GLY A 190 11.24 1.65 18.15
C GLY A 190 10.43 2.91 18.42
N ALA A 191 10.16 3.21 19.70
CA ALA A 191 9.27 4.32 20.09
C ALA A 191 9.81 5.70 19.65
N ASP A 192 11.13 5.83 19.60
CA ASP A 192 11.83 7.10 19.31
C ASP A 192 12.37 7.18 17.87
N VAL A 193 12.05 6.18 17.04
CA VAL A 193 12.47 6.18 15.64
C VAL A 193 11.44 6.93 14.80
N CYS A 194 11.90 7.98 14.12
CA CYS A 194 11.04 8.82 13.30
C CYS A 194 11.68 9.22 11.96
N TRP A 195 10.82 9.72 11.08
CA TRP A 195 11.16 10.19 9.74
C TRP A 195 10.49 11.53 9.48
N HIS A 196 11.13 12.38 8.67
CA HIS A 196 10.38 13.42 7.96
C HIS A 196 9.29 12.76 7.10
N PRO A 197 8.15 13.44 6.86
CA PRO A 197 7.07 12.92 6.01
C PRO A 197 7.52 12.32 4.68
N ALA A 198 8.36 13.04 3.92
CA ALA A 198 8.88 12.56 2.63
C ALA A 198 9.98 11.50 2.74
N CYS A 199 10.57 11.30 3.92
CA CYS A 199 11.62 10.31 4.16
C CYS A 199 11.05 8.93 4.55
N PHE A 200 9.75 8.83 4.84
CA PHE A 200 9.08 7.59 5.20
C PHE A 200 8.69 6.79 3.96
N VAL A 201 9.70 6.20 3.33
CA VAL A 201 9.59 5.51 2.04
C VAL A 201 10.06 4.06 2.12
N CYS A 202 9.62 3.23 1.17
CA CYS A 202 10.11 1.88 0.99
C CYS A 202 11.58 1.89 0.58
N ASP A 203 12.42 1.11 1.27
CA ASP A 203 13.86 1.00 0.97
C ASP A 203 14.16 0.39 -0.42
N ALA A 204 13.20 -0.29 -1.04
CA ALA A 204 13.36 -0.94 -2.35
C ALA A 204 12.87 -0.09 -3.54
N CYS A 205 11.90 0.81 -3.35
CA CYS A 205 11.31 1.57 -4.47
C CYS A 205 11.12 3.06 -4.21
N ASP A 206 11.53 3.56 -3.04
CA ASP A 206 11.41 4.96 -2.65
C ASP A 206 9.97 5.53 -2.69
N GLU A 207 8.96 4.64 -2.70
CA GLU A 207 7.56 5.03 -2.63
C GLU A 207 7.12 5.29 -1.20
N LEU A 208 6.24 6.29 -1.03
CA LEU A 208 5.70 6.68 0.27
C LEU A 208 4.93 5.51 0.90
N LEU A 209 5.20 5.28 2.19
CA LEU A 209 4.52 4.27 3.01
C LEU A 209 3.50 4.88 3.97
N VAL A 210 3.56 6.20 4.15
CA VAL A 210 2.58 6.96 4.92
C VAL A 210 1.26 6.98 4.13
N ASP A 211 0.10 6.90 4.82
CA ASP A 211 -1.24 6.48 4.30
C ASP A 211 -1.41 4.95 4.18
N LEU A 212 -0.31 4.22 3.98
CA LEU A 212 -0.33 2.77 3.78
C LEU A 212 0.24 2.02 5.00
N VAL A 213 0.77 0.82 4.76
CA VAL A 213 1.49 0.02 5.75
C VAL A 213 2.97 -0.04 5.41
N TYR A 214 3.78 -0.23 6.43
CA TYR A 214 5.18 -0.58 6.29
C TYR A 214 5.42 -1.98 6.87
N CYS A 215 6.41 -2.70 6.35
CA CYS A 215 6.92 -3.95 6.89
C CYS A 215 8.40 -3.81 7.25
N ILE A 216 8.80 -4.32 8.41
CA ILE A 216 10.21 -4.28 8.84
C ILE A 216 10.93 -5.56 8.45
N HIS A 217 12.13 -5.39 7.89
CA HIS A 217 13.08 -6.47 7.70
C HIS A 217 14.51 -5.93 7.85
N ASN A 218 15.34 -6.58 8.67
CA ASN A 218 16.74 -6.20 8.92
C ASN A 218 16.97 -4.72 9.31
N GLN A 219 16.06 -4.10 10.08
CA GLN A 219 16.09 -2.67 10.46
C GLN A 219 15.83 -1.69 9.30
N HIS A 220 15.30 -2.17 8.18
CA HIS A 220 14.79 -1.34 7.09
C HIS A 220 13.27 -1.50 6.99
N ILE A 221 12.61 -0.50 6.39
CA ILE A 221 11.16 -0.51 6.13
C ILE A 221 10.89 -0.69 4.64
N TYR A 222 9.89 -1.51 4.35
CA TYR A 222 9.48 -1.86 2.99
C TYR A 222 7.97 -1.72 2.86
N CYS A 223 7.47 -1.51 1.65
CA CYS A 223 6.06 -1.74 1.38
C CYS A 223 5.75 -3.23 1.56
N GLU A 224 4.48 -3.56 1.79
CA GLU A 224 4.04 -4.95 1.97
C GLU A 224 4.47 -5.81 0.78
N ARG A 225 4.25 -5.34 -0.44
CA ARG A 225 4.67 -6.03 -1.66
C ARG A 225 6.16 -6.42 -1.67
N HIS A 226 7.07 -5.47 -1.46
CA HIS A 226 8.50 -5.76 -1.51
C HIS A 226 8.96 -6.63 -0.35
N TYR A 227 8.39 -6.45 0.85
CA TYR A 227 8.63 -7.37 1.96
C TYR A 227 8.23 -8.80 1.60
N ALA A 228 7.04 -8.96 1.00
CA ALA A 228 6.54 -10.27 0.64
C ALA A 228 7.37 -10.92 -0.49
N GLU A 229 7.85 -10.14 -1.46
CA GLU A 229 8.73 -10.61 -2.53
C GLU A 229 10.10 -11.14 -2.03
N MET A 230 10.59 -10.69 -0.87
CA MET A 230 11.79 -11.25 -0.22
C MET A 230 11.60 -12.69 0.27
N ILE A 231 10.35 -13.07 0.56
CA ILE A 231 10.00 -14.34 1.20
C ILE A 231 9.28 -15.28 0.22
N ARG A 232 8.48 -14.71 -0.68
CA ARG A 232 7.67 -15.41 -1.69
C ARG A 232 7.76 -14.66 -3.02
N PRO A 233 8.55 -15.13 -4.00
CA PRO A 233 8.64 -14.44 -5.26
C PRO A 233 7.30 -14.49 -6.00
N ARG A 234 7.06 -13.46 -6.79
CA ARG A 234 5.80 -13.26 -7.50
C ARG A 234 5.87 -13.85 -8.91
N CYS A 235 4.75 -14.38 -9.39
CA CYS A 235 4.65 -14.87 -10.76
C CYS A 235 4.63 -13.71 -11.76
N PRO A 236 5.53 -13.66 -12.77
CA PRO A 236 5.53 -12.60 -13.79
C PRO A 236 4.28 -12.60 -14.70
N GLY A 237 3.49 -13.69 -14.67
CA GLY A 237 2.27 -13.82 -15.44
C GLY A 237 1.06 -13.25 -14.72
N CYS A 238 0.72 -13.79 -13.54
CA CYS A 238 -0.49 -13.43 -12.80
C CYS A 238 -0.30 -12.42 -11.66
N ASP A 239 0.95 -12.07 -11.32
CA ASP A 239 1.27 -11.18 -10.20
C ASP A 239 0.83 -11.72 -8.82
N GLU A 240 0.69 -13.05 -8.66
CA GLU A 240 0.43 -13.69 -7.36
C GLU A 240 1.73 -14.26 -6.76
N HIS A 241 1.81 -14.35 -5.43
CA HIS A 241 2.90 -15.04 -4.75
C HIS A 241 2.94 -16.53 -5.12
N ALA A 242 4.06 -16.98 -5.67
CA ALA A 242 4.29 -18.40 -5.92
C ALA A 242 4.65 -19.12 -4.61
N SER A 243 4.14 -20.33 -4.43
CA SER A 243 4.71 -21.25 -3.44
C SER A 243 6.15 -21.60 -3.86
N TYR A 244 7.06 -21.71 -2.89
CA TYR A 244 8.47 -22.01 -3.17
C TYR A 244 8.65 -23.29 -4.02
N MET A 245 7.73 -24.25 -3.85
CA MET A 245 7.70 -25.51 -4.59
C MET A 245 7.28 -25.36 -6.07
N ARG A 246 6.55 -24.29 -6.44
CA ARG A 246 6.12 -24.03 -7.84
C ARG A 246 7.20 -23.38 -8.70
N LEU A 247 8.20 -22.73 -8.11
CA LEU A 247 9.28 -22.09 -8.88
C LEU A 247 10.25 -23.11 -9.49
N ILE A 248 10.37 -24.29 -8.86
CA ILE A 248 11.19 -25.40 -9.37
C ILE A 248 10.52 -26.07 -10.59
N HIS A 249 9.20 -25.99 -10.66
CA HIS A 249 8.40 -26.54 -11.77
C HIS A 249 7.73 -25.39 -12.51
N ASN A 250 8.47 -24.82 -13.46
CA ASN A 250 8.17 -23.66 -14.31
C ASN A 250 6.91 -23.80 -15.23
N SER A 251 5.87 -24.50 -14.76
CA SER A 251 4.79 -25.07 -15.56
C SER A 251 3.39 -24.67 -15.10
N ALA A 252 3.22 -23.90 -14.02
CA ALA A 252 1.87 -23.56 -13.51
C ALA A 252 1.27 -22.25 -14.06
N CYS A 253 2.08 -21.33 -14.62
CA CYS A 253 1.56 -20.09 -15.22
C CYS A 253 1.95 -19.89 -16.70
N ASN A 254 2.66 -20.86 -17.29
CA ASN A 254 2.95 -20.89 -18.71
C ASN A 254 1.87 -21.73 -19.40
N GLY A 255 0.66 -21.17 -19.53
CA GLY A 255 -0.28 -21.66 -20.53
C GLY A 255 0.28 -21.33 -21.92
N THR A 256 0.83 -22.34 -22.60
CA THR A 256 0.94 -22.34 -24.06
C THR A 256 -0.45 -22.39 -24.68
#